data_AF-A0A524EPK5-F1
#
_entry.id   AF-A0A524EPK5-F1
#
_cell.length_a   1.000
_cell.length_b   1.000
_cell.length_c   1.000
_cell.angle_alpha   90.00
_cell.angle_beta   90.00
_cell.angle_gamma   90.00
#
_symmetry.space_group_name_H-M   'P 1'
#
loop_
_entity.id
_entity.type
_entity.pdbx_description
1 polymer ?
#
loop_
_entity_poly.entity_id
_entity_poly.type
_entity_poly.pdbx_seq_one_letter_code
_entity_poly.pdbx_strand_id
1 'polypeptide(L)'
;MNRNQAAALTLVLLVFLGSVISLIFWIGNQYPIRHSLPASSDYHETDFWDLGPAEDEPLDITNISTSVIIHETESTQVALERWQFTYRSDEINSIEVRIHSTVARQANQTGTHPAILILHGYGSSSSTFMGIMNDLAAAGIIAMAIDAPDSGESTAYPPLNSDTFLDVSSGPESAHLYHSVWSAARAVTLLDSLPFVSDVIVAGGSMGGIQSIILSAIDERVDGSVPMIAAGNLNESLRSGTFLNSLFLPDEKLDSKTINDAIKWFDPIAYARQLTTPVLMFAGTNDPFFPLLCVHDTIHAISAPLTLSLLPNSGHFIDPTWTSVIIEWVNSIFANDEEYPTITVTQREEISIYGWTLRISANVTSDLPLSVCWRTGDPGSPWQISEMEKTPNGFIFDLVPTHIGKISFFVSGMRDGIIYTSSGIHIARGGSFIVPLISLLSGLGLVAISKMTGWHPTLAKTVRELPILVGIVMMVSGFLLPYFGISGRVEISLLDFMEIFGNFLGLSGWFLSLIIILFSLIIALSSTRHGIPLQLTVIVWIPLLIALSIAYFFFAGVFAVSGELLTVYAGPATFLLLLAVPVMLILESLFRKYWQLLKGHLQVPENLSS
;
A
#
# COMPACT_ATOMS: atom_id res chain seq x y z
N MET A 1 -0.11 11.97 -50.64
CA MET A 1 -0.01 12.92 -49.52
C MET A 1 1.44 13.40 -49.45
N ASN A 2 1.72 14.71 -49.30
CA ASN A 2 3.11 15.17 -49.18
C ASN A 2 3.65 14.95 -47.75
N ARG A 3 4.97 15.06 -47.55
CA ARG A 3 5.64 14.76 -46.27
C ARG A 3 5.10 15.61 -45.10
N ASN A 4 4.75 16.87 -45.35
CA ASN A 4 4.22 17.78 -44.32
C ASN A 4 2.78 17.41 -43.94
N GLN A 5 1.94 17.06 -44.91
CA GLN A 5 0.59 16.55 -44.69
C GLN A 5 0.62 15.21 -43.93
N ALA A 6 1.60 14.34 -44.23
CA ALA A 6 1.79 13.07 -43.51
C ALA A 6 2.22 13.28 -42.07
N ALA A 7 3.14 14.22 -41.82
CA ALA A 7 3.57 14.60 -40.48
C ALA A 7 2.40 15.21 -39.67
N ALA A 8 1.63 16.11 -40.28
CA ALA A 8 0.46 16.71 -39.64
C ALA A 8 -0.62 15.65 -39.32
N LEU A 9 -0.92 14.74 -40.25
CA LEU A 9 -1.85 13.64 -40.00
C LEU A 9 -1.35 12.72 -38.88
N THR A 10 -0.06 12.38 -38.87
CA THR A 10 0.55 11.57 -37.80
C THR A 10 0.39 12.24 -36.44
N LEU A 11 0.67 13.54 -36.35
CA LEU A 11 0.56 14.28 -35.09
C LEU A 11 -0.88 14.34 -34.58
N VAL A 12 -1.84 14.65 -35.45
CA VAL A 12 -3.26 14.69 -35.06
C VAL A 12 -3.75 13.29 -34.67
N LEU A 13 -3.32 12.25 -35.38
CA LEU A 13 -3.64 10.86 -35.06
C LEU A 13 -3.02 10.42 -33.73
N LEU A 14 -1.79 10.82 -33.45
CA LEU A 14 -1.13 10.57 -32.17
C LEU A 14 -1.91 11.20 -31.00
N VAL A 15 -2.31 12.46 -31.13
CA VAL A 15 -3.10 13.17 -30.11
C VAL A 15 -4.47 12.50 -29.92
N PHE A 16 -5.13 12.12 -31.02
CA PHE A 16 -6.41 11.41 -30.97
C PHE A 16 -6.28 10.07 -30.26
N LEU A 17 -5.32 9.23 -30.66
CA LEU A 17 -5.12 7.91 -30.07
C LEU A 17 -4.69 8.00 -28.61
N GLY A 18 -3.77 8.90 -28.28
CA GLY A 18 -3.34 9.13 -26.90
C GLY A 18 -4.50 9.51 -26.01
N SER A 19 -5.31 10.49 -26.44
CA SER A 19 -6.49 10.91 -25.67
C SER A 19 -7.57 9.82 -25.55
N VAL A 20 -7.86 9.07 -26.62
CA VAL A 20 -8.84 7.97 -26.58
C VAL A 20 -8.37 6.84 -25.67
N ILE A 21 -7.10 6.41 -25.81
CA ILE A 21 -6.54 5.33 -24.99
C ILE A 21 -6.50 5.75 -23.53
N SER A 22 -6.06 6.97 -23.22
CA SER A 22 -6.13 7.51 -21.85
C SER A 22 -7.56 7.45 -21.30
N LEU A 23 -8.56 7.91 -22.04
CA LEU A 23 -9.97 7.84 -21.60
C LEU A 23 -10.45 6.41 -21.35
N ILE A 24 -10.02 5.44 -22.16
CA ILE A 24 -10.35 4.01 -21.96
C ILE A 24 -9.73 3.51 -20.64
N PHE A 25 -8.47 3.83 -20.37
CA PHE A 25 -7.82 3.46 -19.11
C PHE A 25 -8.50 4.12 -17.91
N TRP A 26 -8.80 5.43 -18.01
CA TRP A 26 -9.43 6.20 -16.94
C TRP A 26 -10.86 5.76 -16.64
N ILE A 27 -11.63 5.33 -17.64
CA ILE A 27 -13.00 4.87 -17.39
C ILE A 27 -13.02 3.40 -16.96
N GLY A 28 -12.15 2.58 -17.56
CA GLY A 28 -12.16 1.13 -17.39
C GLY A 28 -11.43 0.60 -16.15
N ASN A 29 -10.41 1.31 -15.65
CA ASN A 29 -9.54 0.82 -14.57
C ASN A 29 -9.39 1.92 -13.52
N GLN A 30 -10.10 1.78 -12.39
CA GLN A 30 -10.21 2.83 -11.37
C GLN A 30 -9.83 2.33 -9.98
N TYR A 31 -8.62 2.68 -9.58
CA TYR A 31 -7.96 2.25 -8.35
C TYR A 31 -8.22 3.21 -7.16
N PRO A 32 -8.15 2.71 -5.91
CA PRO A 32 -7.94 1.30 -5.56
C PRO A 32 -9.13 0.41 -5.97
N ILE A 33 -8.85 -0.84 -6.33
CA ILE A 33 -9.84 -1.88 -6.64
C ILE A 33 -9.94 -2.79 -5.43
N ARG A 34 -11.18 -3.15 -5.07
CA ARG A 34 -11.47 -4.05 -3.95
C ARG A 34 -11.64 -5.48 -4.45
N HIS A 35 -10.96 -6.43 -3.82
CA HIS A 35 -11.06 -7.86 -4.15
C HIS A 35 -11.89 -8.65 -3.13
N SER A 36 -11.99 -8.17 -1.90
CA SER A 36 -12.78 -8.70 -0.80
C SER A 36 -13.36 -7.58 0.06
N LEU A 37 -14.58 -7.80 0.52
CA LEU A 37 -15.16 -7.02 1.61
C LEU A 37 -14.59 -7.51 2.95
N PRO A 38 -14.52 -6.63 3.97
CA PRO A 38 -14.23 -7.06 5.33
C PRO A 38 -15.28 -8.07 5.79
N ALA A 39 -14.85 -9.13 6.47
CA ALA A 39 -15.75 -10.12 7.03
C ALA A 39 -16.68 -9.49 8.08
N SER A 40 -17.88 -10.04 8.24
CA SER A 40 -18.83 -9.59 9.26
C SER A 40 -18.31 -9.91 10.66
N SER A 41 -18.87 -9.24 11.68
CA SER A 41 -18.40 -9.41 13.07
C SER A 41 -18.58 -10.84 13.59
N ASP A 42 -19.59 -11.56 13.13
CA ASP A 42 -19.90 -12.96 13.50
C ASP A 42 -18.99 -14.00 12.82
N TYR A 43 -18.16 -13.60 11.86
CA TYR A 43 -17.18 -14.49 11.24
C TYR A 43 -16.01 -14.80 12.18
N HIS A 44 -15.58 -13.83 12.98
CA HIS A 44 -14.39 -13.92 13.81
C HIS A 44 -14.70 -14.55 15.17
N GLU A 45 -13.74 -15.29 15.71
CA GLU A 45 -13.80 -15.83 17.06
C GLU A 45 -12.61 -15.27 17.84
N THR A 46 -12.87 -14.31 18.73
CA THR A 46 -11.85 -13.65 19.55
C THR A 46 -11.91 -14.05 21.03
N ASP A 47 -12.93 -14.79 21.43
CA ASP A 47 -13.19 -15.12 22.84
C ASP A 47 -12.31 -16.27 23.38
N PHE A 48 -11.34 -16.75 22.58
CA PHE A 48 -10.43 -17.83 22.99
C PHE A 48 -9.28 -17.35 23.88
N TRP A 49 -9.04 -16.04 23.96
CA TRP A 49 -8.01 -15.48 24.84
C TRP A 49 -8.43 -15.62 26.31
N ASP A 50 -7.68 -16.42 27.08
CA ASP A 50 -7.80 -16.51 28.54
C ASP A 50 -6.56 -15.87 29.19
N LEU A 51 -6.63 -14.57 29.48
CA LEU A 51 -5.49 -13.82 30.02
C LEU A 51 -5.31 -13.97 31.54
N GLY A 52 -6.21 -14.65 32.25
CA GLY A 52 -6.12 -14.82 33.71
C GLY A 52 -4.75 -15.36 34.16
N PRO A 53 -4.22 -16.44 33.55
CA PRO A 53 -2.85 -16.90 33.86
C PRO A 53 -1.76 -15.89 33.51
N ALA A 54 -1.92 -15.07 32.46
CA ALA A 54 -0.95 -14.04 32.12
C ALA A 54 -0.87 -12.93 33.18
N GLU A 55 -1.98 -12.66 33.87
CA GLU A 55 -2.08 -11.73 34.99
C GLU A 55 -1.54 -12.31 36.30
N ASP A 56 -1.96 -13.53 36.65
CA ASP A 56 -1.77 -14.10 37.97
C ASP A 56 -0.43 -14.83 38.16
N GLU A 57 0.12 -15.44 37.10
CA GLU A 57 1.33 -16.25 37.24
C GLU A 57 2.58 -15.39 37.54
N PRO A 58 3.50 -15.86 38.39
CA PRO A 58 4.70 -15.10 38.71
C PRO A 58 5.56 -14.88 37.46
N LEU A 59 6.03 -13.64 37.27
CA LEU A 59 6.92 -13.26 36.16
C LEU A 59 8.32 -13.89 36.24
N ASP A 60 8.73 -14.38 37.41
CA ASP A 60 10.05 -15.00 37.65
C ASP A 60 11.20 -14.20 37.01
N ILE A 61 11.32 -12.93 37.38
CA ILE A 61 12.23 -11.99 36.70
C ILE A 61 13.69 -12.33 37.02
N THR A 62 14.49 -12.56 35.98
CA THR A 62 15.95 -12.68 36.07
C THR A 62 16.59 -11.39 35.60
N ASN A 63 17.19 -10.65 36.52
CA ASN A 63 17.90 -9.41 36.21
C ASN A 63 19.18 -9.67 35.40
N ILE A 64 19.39 -8.93 34.31
CA ILE A 64 20.61 -8.98 33.49
C ILE A 64 21.52 -7.81 33.85
N SER A 65 21.01 -6.57 33.76
CA SER A 65 21.79 -5.38 34.06
C SER A 65 20.92 -4.17 34.38
N THR A 66 21.46 -3.26 35.19
CA THR A 66 20.92 -1.91 35.39
C THR A 66 22.05 -0.93 35.14
N SER A 67 21.82 0.05 34.26
CA SER A 67 22.83 1.04 33.88
C SER A 67 22.22 2.42 33.74
N VAL A 68 23.04 3.45 33.89
CA VAL A 68 22.67 4.83 33.57
C VAL A 68 23.44 5.22 32.32
N ILE A 69 22.73 5.67 31.30
CA ILE A 69 23.31 6.20 30.06
C ILE A 69 22.98 7.69 29.93
N ILE A 70 23.81 8.41 29.18
CA ILE A 70 23.52 9.79 28.80
C ILE A 70 22.99 9.75 27.37
N HIS A 71 21.74 10.17 27.18
CA HIS A 71 21.12 10.34 25.88
C HIS A 71 21.20 11.81 25.47
N GLU A 72 21.67 12.07 24.26
CA GLU A 72 21.78 13.41 23.71
C GLU A 72 20.53 13.70 22.86
N THR A 73 19.75 14.68 23.28
CA THR A 73 18.70 15.28 22.46
C THR A 73 19.24 16.53 21.78
N GLU A 74 18.53 17.08 20.79
CA GLU A 74 18.96 18.30 20.09
C GLU A 74 19.23 19.50 21.01
N SER A 75 18.59 19.54 22.20
CA SER A 75 18.64 20.68 23.11
C SER A 75 19.24 20.38 24.49
N THR A 76 19.31 19.11 24.91
CA THR A 76 19.72 18.73 26.28
C THR A 76 20.36 17.34 26.35
N GLN A 77 21.16 17.12 27.40
CA GLN A 77 21.61 15.78 27.79
C GLN A 77 20.75 15.25 28.93
N VAL A 78 20.16 14.07 28.74
CA VAL A 78 19.26 13.44 29.72
C VAL A 78 19.87 12.13 30.19
N ALA A 79 19.97 11.95 31.51
CA ALA A 79 20.40 10.69 32.10
C ALA A 79 19.23 9.70 32.14
N LEU A 80 19.38 8.55 31.48
CA LEU A 80 18.36 7.51 31.43
C LEU A 80 18.83 6.29 32.24
N GLU A 81 17.97 5.83 33.15
CA GLU A 81 18.12 4.52 33.78
C GLU A 81 17.59 3.46 32.83
N ARG A 82 18.41 2.45 32.52
CA ARG A 82 18.07 1.32 31.69
C ARG A 82 18.18 0.04 32.49
N TRP A 83 17.09 -0.71 32.55
CA TRP A 83 17.00 -2.01 33.20
C TRP A 83 16.75 -3.11 32.17
N GLN A 84 17.65 -4.07 32.08
CA GLN A 84 17.56 -5.25 31.22
C GLN A 84 17.33 -6.50 32.05
N PHE A 85 16.40 -7.35 31.62
CA PHE A 85 16.01 -8.55 32.34
C PHE A 85 15.36 -9.56 31.40
N THR A 86 15.09 -10.76 31.92
CA THR A 86 14.14 -11.69 31.31
C THR A 86 13.00 -12.01 32.26
N TYR A 87 11.80 -12.23 31.73
CA TYR A 87 10.66 -12.77 32.49
C TYR A 87 10.13 -14.06 31.84
N ARG A 88 9.48 -14.91 32.65
CA ARG A 88 8.79 -16.12 32.20
C ARG A 88 7.46 -15.73 31.53
N SER A 89 7.32 -16.10 30.27
CA SER A 89 6.11 -15.84 29.47
C SER A 89 5.11 -16.99 29.55
N ASP A 90 5.52 -18.17 29.08
CA ASP A 90 4.69 -19.38 29.00
C ASP A 90 5.57 -20.65 29.01
N GLU A 91 4.96 -21.83 29.13
CA GLU A 91 5.59 -23.14 28.92
C GLU A 91 4.95 -23.86 27.72
N ILE A 92 5.69 -23.96 26.61
CA ILE A 92 5.18 -24.52 25.36
C ILE A 92 5.89 -25.82 25.09
N ASN A 93 5.15 -26.93 24.97
CA ASN A 93 5.72 -28.26 24.76
C ASN A 93 6.84 -28.61 25.78
N SER A 94 6.62 -28.26 27.05
CA SER A 94 7.58 -28.41 28.15
C SER A 94 8.87 -27.59 28.02
N ILE A 95 8.87 -26.56 27.17
CA ILE A 95 9.95 -25.58 27.04
C ILE A 95 9.50 -24.29 27.71
N GLU A 96 10.22 -23.86 28.75
CA GLU A 96 10.01 -22.55 29.35
C GLU A 96 10.45 -21.45 28.38
N VAL A 97 9.51 -20.60 27.99
CA VAL A 97 9.75 -19.44 27.15
C VAL A 97 10.00 -18.23 28.03
N ARG A 98 11.21 -17.68 27.91
CA ARG A 98 11.65 -16.47 28.61
C ARG A 98 11.86 -15.35 27.61
N ILE A 99 11.42 -14.15 28.00
CA ILE A 99 11.37 -12.99 27.12
C ILE A 99 12.40 -11.96 27.55
N HIS A 100 13.32 -11.62 26.65
CA HIS A 100 14.27 -10.55 26.87
C HIS A 100 13.57 -9.19 26.80
N SER A 101 13.90 -8.32 27.73
CA SER A 101 13.21 -7.05 27.93
C SER A 101 14.17 -5.96 28.36
N THR A 102 13.88 -4.74 27.89
CA THR A 102 14.55 -3.53 28.35
C THR A 102 13.50 -2.49 28.74
N VAL A 103 13.64 -1.90 29.94
CA VAL A 103 12.89 -0.72 30.38
C VAL A 103 13.84 0.47 30.47
N ALA A 104 13.41 1.62 29.98
CA ALA A 104 14.12 2.90 30.07
C ALA A 104 13.22 4.00 30.62
N ARG A 105 13.78 4.84 31.50
CA ARG A 105 13.13 6.03 32.09
C ARG A 105 14.17 7.07 32.46
N GLN A 106 13.79 8.32 32.75
CA GLN A 106 14.76 9.29 33.24
C GLN A 106 15.24 8.91 34.65
N ALA A 107 16.54 9.01 34.91
CA ALA A 107 17.14 8.59 36.19
C ALA A 107 16.65 9.44 37.39
N ASN A 108 16.24 10.68 37.15
CA ASN A 108 15.71 11.60 38.15
C ASN A 108 14.18 11.73 38.12
N GLN A 109 13.49 10.85 37.38
CA GLN A 109 12.03 10.89 37.26
C GLN A 109 11.36 10.55 38.60
N THR A 110 10.38 11.35 39.00
CA THR A 110 9.59 11.16 40.23
C THR A 110 8.11 11.17 39.92
N GLY A 111 7.29 10.48 40.72
CA GLY A 111 5.86 10.32 40.47
C GLY A 111 5.54 9.16 39.53
N THR A 112 4.28 9.06 39.12
CA THR A 112 3.80 8.10 38.12
C THR A 112 3.75 8.74 36.75
N HIS A 113 4.06 7.97 35.70
CA HIS A 113 4.10 8.45 34.31
C HIS A 113 3.51 7.40 33.37
N PRO A 114 2.99 7.81 32.20
CA PRO A 114 2.56 6.85 31.19
C PRO A 114 3.74 6.01 30.73
N ALA A 115 3.47 4.73 30.50
CA ALA A 115 4.41 3.78 29.95
C ALA A 115 3.99 3.32 28.55
N ILE A 116 4.97 3.11 27.67
CA ILE A 116 4.75 2.58 26.33
C ILE A 116 5.52 1.27 26.14
N LEU A 117 4.79 0.19 25.89
CA LEU A 117 5.31 -1.11 25.49
C LEU A 117 5.48 -1.15 23.97
N ILE A 118 6.70 -1.33 23.49
CA ILE A 118 7.07 -1.33 22.07
C ILE A 118 7.31 -2.76 21.59
N LEU A 119 6.54 -3.16 20.59
CA LEU A 119 6.55 -4.49 19.98
C LEU A 119 7.17 -4.44 18.58
N HIS A 120 8.13 -5.33 18.31
CA HIS A 120 8.90 -5.30 17.06
C HIS A 120 8.21 -6.01 15.89
N GLY A 121 8.67 -5.70 14.67
CA GLY A 121 8.21 -6.34 13.44
C GLY A 121 8.75 -7.76 13.25
N TYR A 122 8.15 -8.49 12.30
CA TYR A 122 8.54 -9.86 11.96
C TYR A 122 10.02 -9.94 11.53
N GLY A 123 10.77 -10.92 12.03
CA GLY A 123 12.20 -11.10 11.72
C GLY A 123 13.13 -10.02 12.29
N SER A 124 12.67 -9.26 13.28
CA SER A 124 13.42 -8.19 13.96
C SER A 124 13.62 -8.49 15.45
N SER A 125 14.03 -7.50 16.24
CA SER A 125 14.11 -7.57 17.71
C SER A 125 13.94 -6.19 18.35
N SER A 126 13.75 -6.16 19.66
CA SER A 126 13.65 -4.94 20.49
C SER A 126 14.83 -3.98 20.29
N SER A 127 16.01 -4.51 19.94
CA SER A 127 17.23 -3.73 19.68
C SER A 127 17.04 -2.64 18.61
N THR A 128 16.13 -2.86 17.65
CA THR A 128 15.84 -1.90 16.58
C THR A 128 15.09 -0.65 17.06
N PHE A 129 14.44 -0.74 18.22
CA PHE A 129 13.67 0.35 18.83
C PHE A 129 14.45 1.12 19.89
N MET A 130 15.72 0.79 20.14
CA MET A 130 16.49 1.41 21.22
C MET A 130 16.62 2.94 21.09
N GLY A 131 16.69 3.47 19.86
CA GLY A 131 16.68 4.92 19.63
C GLY A 131 15.37 5.55 20.07
N ILE A 132 14.26 5.06 19.52
CA ILE A 132 12.89 5.48 19.82
C ILE A 132 12.61 5.38 21.33
N MET A 133 13.01 4.28 21.96
CA MET A 133 12.85 4.05 23.40
C MET A 133 13.60 5.10 24.23
N ASN A 134 14.82 5.48 23.83
CA ASN A 134 15.57 6.53 24.55
C ASN A 134 14.95 7.91 24.33
N ASP A 135 14.41 8.20 23.14
CA ASP A 135 13.72 9.47 22.87
C ASP A 135 12.44 9.61 23.70
N LEU A 136 11.65 8.54 23.80
CA LEU A 136 10.46 8.48 24.66
C LEU A 136 10.83 8.65 26.14
N ALA A 137 11.83 7.91 26.62
CA ALA A 137 12.35 8.03 27.98
C ALA A 137 12.88 9.44 28.27
N ALA A 138 13.60 10.06 27.32
CA ALA A 138 14.06 11.43 27.45
C ALA A 138 12.92 12.45 27.49
N ALA A 139 11.77 12.15 26.87
CA ALA A 139 10.56 12.96 26.95
C ALA A 139 9.74 12.74 28.23
N GLY A 140 10.16 11.84 29.12
CA GLY A 140 9.46 11.54 30.38
C GLY A 140 8.43 10.41 30.26
N ILE A 141 8.39 9.68 29.15
CA ILE A 141 7.52 8.50 28.98
C ILE A 141 8.33 7.26 29.32
N ILE A 142 7.82 6.39 30.19
CA ILE A 142 8.52 5.13 30.49
C ILE A 142 8.43 4.24 29.26
N ALA A 143 9.55 3.74 28.75
CA ALA A 143 9.55 2.96 27.53
C ALA A 143 10.06 1.54 27.81
N MET A 144 9.28 0.54 27.42
CA MET A 144 9.65 -0.87 27.50
C MET A 144 9.66 -1.48 26.12
N ALA A 145 10.70 -2.21 25.76
CA ALA A 145 10.75 -3.00 24.54
C ALA A 145 11.05 -4.46 24.88
N ILE A 146 10.33 -5.38 24.23
CA ILE A 146 10.49 -6.83 24.43
C ILE A 146 10.85 -7.53 23.13
N ASP A 147 11.60 -8.61 23.24
CA ASP A 147 11.85 -9.55 22.15
C ASP A 147 10.75 -10.62 22.14
N ALA A 148 10.06 -10.80 21.00
CA ALA A 148 9.13 -11.91 20.83
C ALA A 148 9.84 -13.28 21.00
N PRO A 149 9.10 -14.40 21.19
CA PRO A 149 9.69 -15.72 21.13
C PRO A 149 10.50 -15.92 19.85
N ASP A 150 11.67 -16.56 19.94
CA ASP A 150 12.62 -16.74 18.83
C ASP A 150 13.08 -15.44 18.15
N SER A 151 13.15 -14.37 18.92
CA SER A 151 13.71 -13.09 18.48
C SER A 151 14.75 -12.58 19.48
N GLY A 152 15.76 -11.86 18.98
CA GLY A 152 16.81 -11.26 19.82
C GLY A 152 17.42 -12.23 20.81
N GLU A 153 17.29 -11.92 22.11
CA GLU A 153 17.85 -12.72 23.21
C GLU A 153 16.76 -13.51 23.98
N SER A 154 15.53 -13.58 23.46
CA SER A 154 14.46 -14.42 24.01
C SER A 154 14.71 -15.90 23.72
N THR A 155 14.01 -16.79 24.45
CA THR A 155 14.04 -18.23 24.17
C THR A 155 13.71 -18.47 22.69
N ALA A 156 14.56 -19.25 22.01
CA ALA A 156 14.43 -19.62 20.59
C ALA A 156 13.30 -20.63 20.32
N TYR A 157 12.11 -20.37 20.86
CA TYR A 157 10.94 -21.25 20.76
C TYR A 157 9.62 -20.53 21.12
N PRO A 158 8.52 -20.79 20.38
CA PRO A 158 8.47 -21.50 19.09
C PRO A 158 9.24 -20.70 18.03
N PRO A 159 9.73 -21.35 16.96
CA PRO A 159 10.50 -20.62 15.95
C PRO A 159 9.61 -19.59 15.25
N LEU A 160 10.16 -18.44 14.87
CA LEU A 160 9.44 -17.39 14.13
C LEU A 160 9.71 -17.51 12.64
N ASN A 161 8.85 -18.22 11.92
CA ASN A 161 8.92 -18.36 10.46
C ASN A 161 7.52 -18.52 9.84
N SER A 162 7.43 -18.60 8.50
CA SER A 162 6.15 -18.71 7.78
C SER A 162 5.36 -19.97 8.11
N ASP A 163 6.04 -21.03 8.58
CA ASP A 163 5.44 -22.32 8.89
C ASP A 163 4.84 -22.36 10.29
N THR A 164 5.14 -21.37 11.14
CA THR A 164 4.67 -21.30 12.52
C THR A 164 3.94 -20.01 12.85
N PHE A 165 4.19 -18.92 12.11
CA PHE A 165 3.66 -17.59 12.42
C PHE A 165 2.14 -17.57 12.57
N LEU A 166 1.46 -18.15 11.58
CA LEU A 166 0.01 -18.31 11.52
C LEU A 166 -0.38 -19.79 11.33
N ASP A 167 0.42 -20.72 11.89
CA ASP A 167 0.01 -22.12 11.94
C ASP A 167 -1.04 -22.33 13.01
N VAL A 168 -2.27 -22.52 12.55
CA VAL A 168 -3.42 -22.73 13.40
C VAL A 168 -4.02 -24.13 13.23
N SER A 169 -3.23 -25.07 12.69
CA SER A 169 -3.65 -26.43 12.39
C SER A 169 -4.18 -27.20 13.60
N SER A 170 -3.73 -26.85 14.81
CA SER A 170 -4.14 -27.48 16.07
C SER A 170 -4.97 -26.56 16.98
N GLY A 171 -5.36 -25.37 16.52
CA GLY A 171 -6.03 -24.34 17.31
C GLY A 171 -5.30 -22.99 17.22
N PRO A 172 -5.87 -21.90 17.75
CA PRO A 172 -5.20 -20.59 17.75
C PRO A 172 -3.88 -20.63 18.55
N GLU A 173 -3.80 -21.42 19.61
CA GLU A 173 -2.62 -21.53 20.49
C GLU A 173 -1.42 -22.22 19.82
N SER A 174 -1.58 -22.84 18.63
CA SER A 174 -0.42 -23.37 17.90
C SER A 174 0.36 -22.30 17.12
N ALA A 175 -0.22 -21.10 16.94
CA ALA A 175 0.41 -20.04 16.18
C ALA A 175 1.47 -19.31 17.02
N HIS A 176 2.62 -19.00 16.41
CA HIS A 176 3.62 -18.14 17.07
C HIS A 176 3.05 -16.76 17.42
N LEU A 177 2.15 -16.21 16.58
CA LEU A 177 1.48 -14.94 16.87
C LEU A 177 0.72 -14.99 18.20
N TYR A 178 0.12 -16.13 18.56
CA TYR A 178 -0.54 -16.31 19.87
C TYR A 178 0.46 -16.07 21.01
N HIS A 179 1.59 -16.77 20.98
CA HIS A 179 2.61 -16.69 22.02
C HIS A 179 3.33 -15.33 22.05
N SER A 180 3.38 -14.62 20.93
CA SER A 180 3.89 -13.25 20.89
C SER A 180 2.94 -12.27 21.60
N VAL A 181 1.64 -12.36 21.34
CA VAL A 181 0.63 -11.55 22.04
C VAL A 181 0.60 -11.91 23.53
N TRP A 182 0.66 -13.19 23.87
CA TRP A 182 0.76 -13.66 25.26
C TRP A 182 1.98 -13.07 25.98
N SER A 183 3.14 -13.11 25.32
CA SER A 183 4.36 -12.51 25.86
C SER A 183 4.20 -11.00 26.09
N ALA A 184 3.51 -10.28 25.20
CA ALA A 184 3.21 -8.88 25.39
C ALA A 184 2.22 -8.63 26.55
N ALA A 185 1.20 -9.48 26.74
CA ALA A 185 0.30 -9.40 27.90
C ALA A 185 1.04 -9.61 29.24
N ARG A 186 2.05 -10.48 29.26
CA ARG A 186 2.95 -10.67 30.43
C ARG A 186 3.80 -9.42 30.69
N ALA A 187 4.22 -8.69 29.65
CA ALA A 187 4.90 -7.41 29.80
C ALA A 187 3.97 -6.32 30.36
N VAL A 188 2.68 -6.32 29.98
CA VAL A 188 1.66 -5.46 30.58
C VAL A 188 1.53 -5.75 32.08
N THR A 189 1.50 -7.02 32.50
CA THR A 189 1.51 -7.41 33.93
C THR A 189 2.70 -6.80 34.69
N LEU A 190 3.87 -6.76 34.07
CA LEU A 190 5.02 -6.11 34.69
C LEU A 190 4.81 -4.59 34.81
N LEU A 191 4.46 -3.92 33.71
CA LEU A 191 4.30 -2.46 33.69
C LEU A 191 3.25 -1.99 34.70
N ASP A 192 2.11 -2.67 34.74
CA ASP A 192 1.02 -2.39 35.69
C ASP A 192 1.44 -2.58 37.16
N SER A 193 2.37 -3.52 37.42
CA SER A 193 2.92 -3.73 38.77
C SER A 193 3.93 -2.67 39.24
N LEU A 194 4.47 -1.86 38.32
CA LEU A 194 5.51 -0.88 38.65
C LEU A 194 4.90 0.38 39.29
N PRO A 195 5.33 0.78 40.50
CA PRO A 195 4.69 1.86 41.26
C PRO A 195 4.88 3.26 40.67
N PHE A 196 5.61 3.38 39.57
CA PHE A 196 5.90 4.61 38.85
C PHE A 196 5.23 4.66 37.47
N VAL A 197 4.41 3.68 37.11
CA VAL A 197 3.59 3.66 35.89
C VAL A 197 2.17 4.13 36.26
N SER A 198 1.59 5.04 35.47
CA SER A 198 0.19 5.46 35.62
C SER A 198 -0.76 4.81 34.61
N ASP A 199 -0.28 4.63 33.38
CA ASP A 199 -1.06 4.16 32.22
C ASP A 199 -0.17 3.27 31.35
N VAL A 200 -0.74 2.26 30.70
CA VAL A 200 -0.02 1.35 29.79
C VAL A 200 -0.50 1.52 28.35
N ILE A 201 0.37 2.06 27.50
CA ILE A 201 0.15 2.20 26.06
C ILE A 201 0.90 1.08 25.34
N VAL A 202 0.27 0.43 24.36
CA VAL A 202 0.93 -0.59 23.53
C VAL A 202 1.15 -0.04 22.13
N ALA A 203 2.38 -0.15 21.63
CA ALA A 203 2.80 0.35 20.34
C ALA A 203 3.62 -0.69 19.59
N GLY A 204 3.55 -0.68 18.26
CA GLY A 204 4.38 -1.59 17.49
C GLY A 204 4.22 -1.45 15.99
N GLY A 205 5.27 -1.87 15.26
CA GLY A 205 5.32 -1.82 13.80
C GLY A 205 5.08 -3.18 13.16
N SER A 206 4.28 -3.23 12.10
CA SER A 206 4.05 -4.43 11.29
C SER A 206 3.46 -5.57 12.15
N MET A 207 4.18 -6.68 12.36
CA MET A 207 3.82 -7.72 13.34
C MET A 207 3.51 -7.13 14.73
N GLY A 208 4.35 -6.23 15.23
CA GLY A 208 4.10 -5.54 16.50
C GLY A 208 2.87 -4.62 16.45
N GLY A 209 2.53 -4.11 15.26
CA GLY A 209 1.30 -3.32 15.05
C GLY A 209 0.04 -4.20 15.08
N ILE A 210 0.10 -5.40 14.50
CA ILE A 210 -0.93 -6.44 14.66
C ILE A 210 -1.10 -6.77 16.15
N GLN A 211 0.01 -7.07 16.84
CA GLN A 211 -0.01 -7.38 18.28
C GLN A 211 -0.59 -6.23 19.10
N SER A 212 -0.28 -4.97 18.75
CA SER A 212 -0.83 -3.79 19.44
C SER A 212 -2.34 -3.70 19.31
N ILE A 213 -2.90 -3.92 18.11
CA ILE A 213 -4.35 -3.93 17.90
C ILE A 213 -5.01 -5.07 18.67
N ILE A 214 -4.44 -6.27 18.62
CA ILE A 214 -4.98 -7.45 19.32
C ILE A 214 -4.95 -7.22 20.82
N LEU A 215 -3.77 -6.93 21.39
CA LEU A 215 -3.57 -6.82 22.83
C LEU A 215 -4.41 -5.70 23.43
N SER A 216 -4.45 -4.51 22.81
CA SER A 216 -5.28 -3.40 23.27
C SER A 216 -6.79 -3.68 23.24
N ALA A 217 -7.23 -4.70 22.49
CA ALA A 217 -8.63 -5.09 22.43
C ALA A 217 -9.01 -6.15 23.48
N ILE A 218 -8.05 -6.99 23.90
CA ILE A 218 -8.30 -8.16 24.76
C ILE A 218 -7.85 -7.98 26.21
N ASP A 219 -6.96 -7.03 26.49
CA ASP A 219 -6.40 -6.78 27.82
C ASP A 219 -6.88 -5.43 28.34
N GLU A 220 -7.73 -5.44 29.38
CA GLU A 220 -8.36 -4.23 29.93
C GLU A 220 -7.38 -3.29 30.63
N ARG A 221 -6.16 -3.74 30.91
CA ARG A 221 -5.08 -2.94 31.53
C ARG A 221 -4.36 -2.04 30.52
N VAL A 222 -4.71 -2.14 29.24
CA VAL A 222 -4.09 -1.33 28.18
C VAL A 222 -4.92 -0.06 27.94
N ASP A 223 -4.38 1.07 28.37
CA ASP A 223 -5.04 2.39 28.32
C ASP A 223 -4.94 3.09 26.96
N GLY A 224 -4.06 2.65 26.06
CA GLY A 224 -3.91 3.23 24.73
C GLY A 224 -3.24 2.31 23.71
N SER A 225 -3.50 2.56 22.43
CA SER A 225 -2.97 1.74 21.32
C SER A 225 -2.30 2.60 20.24
N VAL A 226 -1.09 2.22 19.82
CA VAL A 226 -0.32 2.91 18.77
C VAL A 226 0.14 1.93 17.69
N PRO A 227 -0.79 1.40 16.87
CA PRO A 227 -0.43 0.51 15.77
C PRO A 227 0.21 1.27 14.61
N MET A 228 1.36 0.78 14.17
CA MET A 228 2.13 1.34 13.05
C MET A 228 2.21 0.33 11.91
N ILE A 229 1.92 0.77 10.68
CA ILE A 229 2.01 -0.02 9.43
C ILE A 229 1.39 -1.43 9.57
N ALA A 230 0.19 -1.48 10.16
CA ALA A 230 -0.60 -2.69 10.35
C ALA A 230 -2.08 -2.38 10.08
N ALA A 231 -2.79 -3.31 9.45
CA ALA A 231 -4.21 -3.20 9.20
C ALA A 231 -4.87 -4.59 9.15
N GLY A 232 -6.18 -4.64 9.36
CA GLY A 232 -7.00 -5.83 9.18
C GLY A 232 -7.53 -5.99 7.76
N ASN A 233 -8.58 -6.80 7.61
CA ASN A 233 -9.08 -7.31 6.33
C ASN A 233 -7.97 -8.07 5.59
N LEU A 234 -7.39 -9.07 6.26
CA LEU A 234 -6.27 -9.85 5.73
C LEU A 234 -6.65 -10.56 4.43
N ASN A 235 -7.93 -10.94 4.25
CA ASN A 235 -8.41 -11.52 3.01
C ASN A 235 -8.26 -10.58 1.80
N GLU A 236 -8.52 -9.27 1.98
CA GLU A 236 -8.25 -8.27 0.94
C GLU A 236 -6.76 -8.15 0.64
N SER A 237 -5.90 -8.10 1.67
CA SER A 237 -4.45 -8.09 1.49
C SER A 237 -3.97 -9.31 0.69
N LEU A 238 -4.43 -10.53 1.04
CA LEU A 238 -4.06 -11.75 0.34
C LEU A 238 -4.52 -11.74 -1.12
N ARG A 239 -5.78 -11.37 -1.37
CA ARG A 239 -6.38 -11.32 -2.71
C ARG A 239 -5.85 -10.19 -3.58
N SER A 240 -5.26 -9.17 -2.97
CA SER A 240 -4.56 -8.11 -3.69
C SER A 240 -3.14 -8.53 -4.12
N GLY A 241 -2.66 -9.71 -3.71
CA GLY A 241 -1.32 -10.21 -4.07
C GLY A 241 -0.18 -9.50 -3.33
N THR A 242 -0.47 -8.98 -2.13
CA THR A 242 0.51 -8.34 -1.25
C THR A 242 1.58 -9.30 -0.74
N PHE A 243 2.66 -8.76 -0.18
CA PHE A 243 3.68 -9.55 0.51
C PHE A 243 3.16 -10.26 1.77
N LEU A 244 1.97 -9.91 2.27
CA LEU A 244 1.33 -10.66 3.35
C LEU A 244 1.14 -12.16 3.00
N ASN A 245 1.03 -12.50 1.71
CA ASN A 245 0.95 -13.89 1.27
C ASN A 245 2.15 -14.74 1.76
N SER A 246 3.33 -14.14 1.95
CA SER A 246 4.52 -14.88 2.42
C SER A 246 4.55 -15.14 3.92
N LEU A 247 3.60 -14.60 4.70
CA LEU A 247 3.52 -14.79 6.15
C LEU A 247 2.50 -15.89 6.54
N PHE A 248 1.74 -16.40 5.58
CA PHE A 248 0.86 -17.54 5.77
C PHE A 248 1.55 -18.83 5.29
N LEU A 249 1.11 -19.97 5.84
CA LEU A 249 1.63 -21.31 5.52
C LEU A 249 1.81 -21.54 4.01
N PRO A 250 3.02 -21.77 3.50
CA PRO A 250 3.31 -21.71 2.06
C PRO A 250 2.58 -22.77 1.22
N ASP A 251 2.32 -23.95 1.78
CA ASP A 251 1.63 -25.06 1.09
C ASP A 251 0.10 -24.93 1.08
N GLU A 252 -0.45 -23.96 1.83
CA GLU A 252 -1.89 -23.76 1.93
C GLU A 252 -2.43 -22.96 0.75
N LYS A 253 -3.60 -23.36 0.26
CA LYS A 253 -4.31 -22.60 -0.79
C LYS A 253 -5.08 -21.44 -0.18
N LEU A 254 -5.24 -20.36 -0.94
CA LEU A 254 -6.25 -19.36 -0.62
C LEU A 254 -7.62 -20.05 -0.46
N ASP A 255 -8.39 -19.62 0.53
CA ASP A 255 -9.66 -20.22 0.95
C ASP A 255 -9.57 -21.63 1.58
N SER A 256 -8.37 -22.14 1.88
CA SER A 256 -8.24 -23.36 2.68
C SER A 256 -8.76 -23.14 4.10
N LYS A 257 -9.13 -24.23 4.78
CA LYS A 257 -9.59 -24.18 6.17
C LYS A 257 -8.55 -23.48 7.06
N THR A 258 -7.28 -23.83 6.92
CA THR A 258 -6.19 -23.30 7.74
C THR A 258 -6.03 -21.78 7.56
N ILE A 259 -6.09 -21.26 6.33
CA ILE A 259 -6.02 -19.82 6.08
C ILE A 259 -7.25 -19.09 6.61
N ASN A 260 -8.44 -19.65 6.37
CA ASN A 260 -9.69 -19.07 6.85
C ASN A 260 -9.74 -19.02 8.38
N ASP A 261 -9.26 -20.08 9.05
CA ASP A 261 -9.16 -20.15 10.51
C ASP A 261 -8.13 -19.15 11.05
N ALA A 262 -6.99 -18.98 10.38
CA ALA A 262 -6.00 -17.97 10.77
C ALA A 262 -6.57 -16.54 10.66
N ILE A 263 -7.31 -16.23 9.59
CA ILE A 263 -8.02 -14.94 9.44
C ILE A 263 -9.13 -14.81 10.51
N LYS A 264 -9.86 -15.89 10.76
CA LYS A 264 -10.94 -15.93 11.75
C LYS A 264 -10.44 -15.60 13.16
N TRP A 265 -9.27 -16.10 13.55
CA TRP A 265 -8.69 -15.92 14.88
C TRP A 265 -7.78 -14.69 15.01
N PHE A 266 -7.05 -14.29 13.96
CA PHE A 266 -5.99 -13.28 14.08
C PHE A 266 -6.14 -12.04 13.19
N ASP A 267 -7.21 -11.90 12.40
CA ASP A 267 -7.40 -10.67 11.60
C ASP A 267 -7.60 -9.43 12.50
N PRO A 268 -6.73 -8.41 12.42
CA PRO A 268 -6.82 -7.19 13.24
C PRO A 268 -8.18 -6.48 13.15
N ILE A 269 -8.94 -6.64 12.07
CA ILE A 269 -10.25 -5.96 11.94
C ILE A 269 -11.26 -6.44 12.96
N ALA A 270 -11.13 -7.67 13.46
CA ALA A 270 -11.99 -8.21 14.51
C ALA A 270 -11.76 -7.48 15.84
N TYR A 271 -10.50 -7.26 16.17
CA TYR A 271 -10.02 -6.62 17.39
C TYR A 271 -10.20 -5.09 17.33
N ALA A 272 -9.99 -4.49 16.16
CA ALA A 272 -10.25 -3.07 15.93
C ALA A 272 -11.69 -2.65 16.30
N ARG A 273 -12.67 -3.55 16.12
CA ARG A 273 -14.09 -3.33 16.51
C ARG A 273 -14.31 -3.34 18.02
N GLN A 274 -13.41 -3.96 18.77
CA GLN A 274 -13.49 -4.16 20.22
C GLN A 274 -12.70 -3.11 20.99
N LEU A 275 -11.81 -2.36 20.32
CA LEU A 275 -11.07 -1.26 20.94
C LEU A 275 -12.03 -0.25 21.57
N THR A 276 -11.75 0.09 22.82
CA THR A 276 -12.46 1.11 23.60
C THR A 276 -11.56 2.27 24.02
N THR A 277 -10.24 2.05 24.04
CA THR A 277 -9.23 3.02 24.44
C THR A 277 -8.73 3.88 23.29
N PRO A 278 -8.16 5.08 23.56
CA PRO A 278 -7.63 5.95 22.52
C PRO A 278 -6.59 5.27 21.61
N VAL A 279 -6.71 5.51 20.30
CA VAL A 279 -5.85 4.90 19.28
C VAL A 279 -5.12 5.99 18.48
N LEU A 280 -3.80 5.86 18.33
CA LEU A 280 -2.99 6.61 17.36
C LEU A 280 -2.48 5.65 16.28
N MET A 281 -3.10 5.68 15.11
CA MET A 281 -2.75 4.76 14.03
C MET A 281 -1.89 5.44 12.96
N PHE A 282 -0.78 4.79 12.62
CA PHE A 282 0.13 5.22 11.55
C PHE A 282 0.05 4.27 10.35
N ALA A 283 -0.07 4.82 9.15
CA ALA A 283 -0.07 4.02 7.93
C ALA A 283 0.55 4.76 6.72
N GLY A 284 1.24 3.99 5.87
CA GLY A 284 1.67 4.44 4.55
C GLY A 284 0.60 4.18 3.50
N THR A 285 0.39 5.11 2.57
CA THR A 285 -0.66 4.96 1.53
C THR A 285 -0.33 3.94 0.44
N ASN A 286 0.92 3.46 0.37
CA ASN A 286 1.44 2.54 -0.64
C ASN A 286 2.17 1.36 0.03
N ASP A 287 1.64 0.90 1.17
CA ASP A 287 2.18 -0.24 1.91
C ASP A 287 1.97 -1.57 1.14
N PRO A 288 3.04 -2.31 0.81
CA PRO A 288 2.97 -3.58 0.07
C PRO A 288 2.45 -4.79 0.88
N PHE A 289 2.21 -4.66 2.18
CA PHE A 289 1.57 -5.67 3.04
C PHE A 289 0.11 -5.31 3.34
N PHE A 290 -0.14 -4.03 3.63
CA PHE A 290 -1.44 -3.51 4.05
C PHE A 290 -1.93 -2.40 3.11
N PRO A 291 -2.52 -2.74 1.94
CA PRO A 291 -3.00 -1.76 0.98
C PRO A 291 -3.97 -0.75 1.57
N LEU A 292 -4.11 0.40 0.90
CA LEU A 292 -4.95 1.51 1.33
C LEU A 292 -6.39 1.10 1.73
N LEU A 293 -6.98 0.12 1.05
CA LEU A 293 -8.33 -0.36 1.38
C LEU A 293 -8.38 -1.13 2.71
N CYS A 294 -7.35 -1.89 3.06
CA CYS A 294 -7.23 -2.56 4.36
C CYS A 294 -7.13 -1.54 5.49
N VAL A 295 -6.30 -0.51 5.29
CA VAL A 295 -6.19 0.62 6.22
C VAL A 295 -7.53 1.34 6.37
N HIS A 296 -8.18 1.67 5.25
CA HIS A 296 -9.53 2.27 5.25
C HIS A 296 -10.54 1.42 6.02
N ASP A 297 -10.59 0.12 5.81
CA ASP A 297 -11.54 -0.77 6.48
C ASP A 297 -11.29 -0.89 7.98
N THR A 298 -10.02 -0.92 8.37
CA THR A 298 -9.61 -0.97 9.78
C THR A 298 -10.01 0.32 10.50
N ILE A 299 -9.72 1.47 9.91
CA ILE A 299 -10.10 2.79 10.46
C ILE A 299 -11.61 2.88 10.66
N HIS A 300 -12.41 2.41 9.69
CA HIS A 300 -13.87 2.43 9.79
C HIS A 300 -14.44 1.41 10.80
N ALA A 301 -13.65 0.41 11.18
CA ALA A 301 -14.04 -0.58 12.18
C ALA A 301 -13.82 -0.08 13.61
N ILE A 302 -12.91 0.87 13.82
CA ILE A 302 -12.59 1.44 15.14
C ILE A 302 -13.69 2.42 15.56
N SER A 303 -14.29 2.17 16.72
CA SER A 303 -15.28 3.06 17.33
C SER A 303 -14.73 3.92 18.48
N ALA A 304 -13.56 3.57 19.00
CA ALA A 304 -12.82 4.32 20.00
C ALA A 304 -12.30 5.67 19.47
N PRO A 305 -11.88 6.61 20.34
CA PRO A 305 -11.21 7.84 19.91
C PRO A 305 -9.98 7.53 19.04
N LEU A 306 -9.97 8.02 17.80
CA LEU A 306 -8.98 7.66 16.79
C LEU A 306 -8.27 8.90 16.25
N THR A 307 -6.95 8.92 16.41
CA THR A 307 -6.03 9.83 15.73
C THR A 307 -5.32 9.07 14.61
N LEU A 308 -5.27 9.67 13.42
CA LEU A 308 -4.61 9.07 12.26
C LEU A 308 -3.40 9.88 11.85
N SER A 309 -2.32 9.23 11.46
CA SER A 309 -1.23 9.86 10.72
C SER A 309 -0.92 9.04 9.46
N LEU A 310 -1.44 9.54 8.33
CA LEU A 310 -1.33 8.89 7.04
C LEU A 310 -0.20 9.54 6.23
N LEU A 311 0.82 8.75 5.87
CA LEU A 311 1.95 9.24 5.07
C LEU A 311 1.71 8.99 3.57
N PRO A 312 1.53 10.05 2.76
CA PRO A 312 1.35 9.92 1.32
C PRO A 312 2.64 9.41 0.64
N ASN A 313 2.50 8.51 -0.33
CA ASN A 313 3.59 7.86 -1.06
C ASN A 313 4.58 7.08 -0.16
N SER A 314 4.15 6.69 1.05
CA SER A 314 4.95 5.88 1.96
C SER A 314 4.58 4.40 1.90
N GLY A 315 5.58 3.54 2.11
CA GLY A 315 5.46 2.08 2.07
C GLY A 315 5.49 1.46 3.47
N HIS A 316 6.04 0.25 3.57
CA HIS A 316 6.10 -0.51 4.82
C HIS A 316 7.37 -0.19 5.64
N PHE A 317 7.45 1.02 6.18
CA PHE A 317 8.56 1.43 7.07
C PHE A 317 8.06 2.36 8.18
N ILE A 318 8.79 2.36 9.31
CA ILE A 318 8.54 3.27 10.43
C ILE A 318 9.22 4.60 10.12
N ASP A 319 8.43 5.67 10.04
CA ASP A 319 8.96 7.00 9.78
C ASP A 319 9.57 7.61 11.05
N PRO A 320 10.79 8.19 10.98
CA PRO A 320 11.44 8.78 12.15
C PRO A 320 10.64 9.89 12.83
N THR A 321 9.75 10.58 12.11
CA THR A 321 8.93 11.67 12.67
C THR A 321 7.82 11.16 13.59
N TRP A 322 7.46 9.87 13.52
CA TRP A 322 6.39 9.31 14.34
C TRP A 322 6.70 9.34 15.82
N THR A 323 7.98 9.24 16.22
CA THR A 323 8.38 9.37 17.63
C THR A 323 7.91 10.70 18.22
N SER A 324 8.08 11.81 17.50
CA SER A 324 7.63 13.13 17.95
C SER A 324 6.12 13.22 18.07
N VAL A 325 5.39 12.60 17.12
CA VAL A 325 3.92 12.56 17.14
C VAL A 325 3.42 11.72 18.33
N ILE A 326 4.05 10.58 18.59
CA ILE A 326 3.74 9.70 19.74
C ILE A 326 3.98 10.45 21.05
N ILE A 327 5.12 11.13 21.20
CA ILE A 327 5.42 11.92 22.41
C ILE A 327 4.35 12.99 22.64
N GLU A 328 3.99 13.75 21.60
CA GLU A 328 2.98 14.80 21.73
C GLU A 328 1.59 14.22 22.07
N TRP A 329 1.22 13.10 21.43
CA TRP A 329 -0.06 12.43 21.65
C TRP A 329 -0.18 11.84 23.06
N VAL A 330 0.84 11.11 23.52
CA VAL A 330 0.85 10.52 24.87
C VAL A 330 0.79 11.61 25.94
N ASN A 331 1.57 12.68 25.79
CA ASN A 331 1.56 13.78 26.75
C ASN A 331 0.23 14.52 26.76
N SER A 332 -0.40 14.74 25.60
CA SER A 332 -1.69 15.40 25.54
C SER A 332 -2.78 14.58 26.24
N ILE A 333 -2.88 13.29 25.91
CA ILE A 333 -4.00 12.45 26.37
C ILE A 333 -3.80 11.96 27.80
N PHE A 334 -2.61 11.46 28.16
CA PHE A 334 -2.40 10.77 29.43
C PHE A 334 -1.71 11.62 30.49
N ALA A 335 -0.88 12.59 30.10
CA ALA A 335 -0.19 13.44 31.07
C ALA A 335 -0.92 14.75 31.38
N ASN A 336 -1.57 15.37 30.39
CA ASN A 336 -2.12 16.71 30.51
C ASN A 336 -3.66 16.79 30.45
N ASP A 337 -4.35 15.71 30.04
CA ASP A 337 -5.80 15.68 29.79
C ASP A 337 -6.24 16.79 28.80
N GLU A 338 -5.46 16.97 27.74
CA GLU A 338 -5.67 17.94 26.66
C GLU A 338 -6.26 17.28 25.40
N GLU A 339 -7.11 18.02 24.68
CA GLU A 339 -7.61 17.55 23.38
C GLU A 339 -6.50 17.51 22.33
N TYR A 340 -6.32 16.35 21.70
CA TYR A 340 -5.44 16.22 20.53
C TYR A 340 -6.12 16.76 19.25
N PRO A 341 -5.37 17.32 18.28
CA PRO A 341 -5.95 17.88 17.07
C PRO A 341 -6.80 16.88 16.26
N THR A 342 -8.06 17.25 16.00
CA THR A 342 -8.99 16.46 15.16
C THR A 342 -9.40 17.25 13.91
N ILE A 343 -9.58 16.54 12.80
CA ILE A 343 -9.96 17.12 11.51
C ILE A 343 -11.36 16.62 11.13
N THR A 344 -12.23 17.57 10.78
CA THR A 344 -13.52 17.26 10.15
C THR A 344 -13.48 17.68 8.68
N VAL A 345 -13.96 16.81 7.80
CA VAL A 345 -13.92 17.02 6.34
C VAL A 345 -15.32 16.91 5.77
N THR A 346 -15.64 17.83 4.85
CA THR A 346 -16.84 17.79 4.01
C THR A 346 -16.42 17.96 2.56
N GLN A 347 -17.19 17.36 1.66
CA GLN A 347 -16.92 17.41 0.23
C GLN A 347 -18.19 17.71 -0.57
N ARG A 348 -18.03 18.38 -1.71
CA ARG A 348 -19.09 18.62 -2.68
C ARG A 348 -18.56 18.46 -4.10
N GLU A 349 -19.33 17.79 -4.93
CA GLU A 349 -19.05 17.62 -6.35
C GLU A 349 -19.88 18.63 -7.15
N GLU A 350 -19.22 19.50 -7.92
CA GLU A 350 -19.86 20.54 -8.72
C GLU A 350 -19.50 20.37 -10.20
N ILE A 351 -20.48 20.40 -11.08
CA ILE A 351 -20.28 20.32 -12.53
C ILE A 351 -20.19 21.72 -13.11
N SER A 352 -19.08 22.01 -13.79
CA SER A 352 -18.88 23.26 -14.54
C SER A 352 -18.58 22.97 -16.02
N ILE A 353 -18.43 24.03 -16.82
CA ILE A 353 -17.99 23.91 -18.21
C ILE A 353 -16.54 23.40 -18.34
N TYR A 354 -15.74 23.53 -17.28
CA TYR A 354 -14.33 23.11 -17.27
C TYR A 354 -14.15 21.65 -16.83
N GLY A 355 -15.14 21.07 -16.16
CA GLY A 355 -15.10 19.71 -15.65
C GLY A 355 -15.95 19.52 -14.40
N TRP A 356 -15.77 18.34 -13.78
CA TRP A 356 -16.23 18.00 -12.45
C TRP A 356 -15.23 18.47 -11.41
N THR A 357 -15.61 19.51 -10.66
CA THR A 357 -14.84 20.09 -9.57
C THR A 357 -15.22 19.41 -8.26
N LEU A 358 -14.22 18.95 -7.52
CA LEU A 358 -14.37 18.47 -6.16
C LEU A 358 -13.95 19.60 -5.20
N ARG A 359 -14.93 20.18 -4.50
CA ARG A 359 -14.69 21.15 -3.44
C ARG A 359 -14.57 20.42 -2.11
N ILE A 360 -13.42 20.58 -1.46
CA ILE A 360 -13.10 19.99 -0.17
C ILE A 360 -13.08 21.12 0.86
N SER A 361 -13.76 20.92 1.99
CA SER A 361 -13.77 21.87 3.09
C SER A 361 -13.46 21.14 4.38
N ALA A 362 -12.54 21.70 5.18
CA ALA A 362 -12.08 21.06 6.41
C ALA A 362 -11.98 22.04 7.58
N ASN A 363 -12.18 21.54 8.80
CA ASN A 363 -11.92 22.27 10.04
C ASN A 363 -11.01 21.44 10.94
N VAL A 364 -10.19 22.12 11.73
CA VAL A 364 -9.30 21.51 12.73
C VAL A 364 -9.49 22.20 14.07
N THR A 365 -9.44 21.44 15.17
CA THR A 365 -9.65 21.96 16.54
C THR A 365 -8.51 22.83 17.06
N SER A 366 -7.32 22.74 16.43
CA SER A 366 -6.13 23.51 16.77
C SER A 366 -5.70 24.45 15.64
N ASP A 367 -4.70 25.31 15.87
CA ASP A 367 -4.12 26.17 14.81
C ASP A 367 -3.07 25.41 13.98
N LEU A 368 -3.47 24.27 13.41
CA LEU A 368 -2.65 23.50 12.47
C LEU A 368 -2.95 23.90 11.02
N PRO A 369 -1.93 24.17 10.20
CA PRO A 369 -2.07 24.23 8.75
C PRO A 369 -2.61 22.91 8.20
N LEU A 370 -3.56 23.01 7.26
CA LEU A 370 -4.14 21.84 6.59
C LEU A 370 -3.67 21.74 5.14
N SER A 371 -3.36 20.52 4.73
CA SER A 371 -3.10 20.17 3.34
C SER A 371 -3.99 19.01 2.92
N VAL A 372 -4.46 19.04 1.68
CA VAL A 372 -5.12 17.88 1.08
C VAL A 372 -4.09 16.98 0.41
N CYS A 373 -4.13 15.71 0.76
CA CYS A 373 -3.39 14.64 0.12
C CYS A 373 -4.36 13.92 -0.83
N TRP A 374 -4.12 13.95 -2.15
CA TRP A 374 -5.04 13.38 -3.13
C TRP A 374 -4.33 12.63 -4.26
N ARG A 375 -5.03 11.66 -4.85
CA ARG A 375 -4.59 10.95 -6.06
C ARG A 375 -5.76 10.65 -6.99
N THR A 376 -5.45 10.49 -8.27
CA THR A 376 -6.39 9.98 -9.26
C THR A 376 -6.51 8.46 -9.16
N GLY A 377 -7.58 7.91 -9.72
CA GLY A 377 -7.83 6.48 -9.79
C GLY A 377 -6.97 5.73 -10.82
N ASP A 378 -5.93 6.35 -11.37
CA ASP A 378 -5.00 5.63 -12.25
C ASP A 378 -4.17 4.62 -11.44
N PRO A 379 -3.86 3.44 -12.02
CA PRO A 379 -3.01 2.45 -11.38
C PRO A 379 -1.64 3.03 -11.05
N GLY A 380 -1.25 2.97 -9.78
CA GLY A 380 0.04 3.52 -9.31
C GLY A 380 0.13 5.04 -9.42
N SER A 381 -0.99 5.76 -9.42
CA SER A 381 -0.97 7.22 -9.35
C SER A 381 -0.36 7.69 -8.03
N PRO A 382 0.65 8.59 -8.05
CA PRO A 382 1.24 9.11 -6.82
C PRO A 382 0.26 10.06 -6.12
N TRP A 383 0.37 10.10 -4.79
CA TRP A 383 -0.30 11.08 -3.97
C TRP A 383 0.33 12.46 -4.13
N GLN A 384 -0.49 13.46 -4.35
CA GLN A 384 -0.11 14.86 -4.39
C GLN A 384 -0.52 15.52 -3.08
N ILE A 385 0.35 16.37 -2.55
CA ILE A 385 0.07 17.18 -1.37
C ILE A 385 -0.18 18.61 -1.85
N SER A 386 -1.27 19.22 -1.40
CA SER A 386 -1.61 20.59 -1.76
C SER A 386 -2.11 21.33 -0.54
N GLU A 387 -1.51 22.48 -0.24
CA GLU A 387 -1.93 23.33 0.87
C GLU A 387 -3.36 23.83 0.66
N MET A 388 -4.15 23.85 1.74
CA MET A 388 -5.52 24.37 1.71
C MET A 388 -5.54 25.87 2.02
N GLU A 389 -6.48 26.59 1.41
CA GLU A 389 -6.67 28.02 1.68
C GLU A 389 -7.44 28.21 2.99
N LYS A 390 -6.87 28.96 3.94
CA LYS A 390 -7.53 29.33 5.20
C LYS A 390 -8.57 30.43 4.95
N THR A 391 -9.80 30.19 5.37
CA THR A 391 -10.95 31.10 5.28
C THR A 391 -11.54 31.38 6.67
N PRO A 392 -12.45 32.35 6.83
CA PRO A 392 -13.15 32.57 8.10
C PRO A 392 -13.98 31.36 8.59
N ASN A 393 -14.33 30.43 7.70
CA ASN A 393 -15.18 29.27 7.98
C ASN A 393 -14.41 27.93 7.96
N GLY A 394 -13.08 27.96 8.12
CA GLY A 394 -12.21 26.79 8.01
C GLY A 394 -11.32 26.83 6.78
N PHE A 395 -10.93 25.67 6.27
CA PHE A 395 -10.05 25.52 5.12
C PHE A 395 -10.82 25.04 3.90
N ILE A 396 -10.45 25.51 2.71
CA ILE A 396 -11.04 25.08 1.44
C ILE A 396 -9.98 24.68 0.41
N PHE A 397 -10.34 23.75 -0.47
CA PHE A 397 -9.54 23.39 -1.64
C PHE A 397 -10.45 22.94 -2.78
N ASP A 398 -10.27 23.52 -3.96
CA ASP A 398 -10.99 23.16 -5.18
C ASP A 398 -10.10 22.32 -6.09
N LEU A 399 -10.48 21.06 -6.29
CA LEU A 399 -9.72 20.08 -7.06
C LEU A 399 -10.40 19.80 -8.41
N VAL A 400 -9.67 20.02 -9.51
CA VAL A 400 -10.08 19.64 -10.86
C VAL A 400 -8.92 18.89 -11.54
N PRO A 401 -8.80 17.56 -11.38
CA PRO A 401 -7.72 16.82 -12.01
C PRO A 401 -7.92 16.79 -13.52
N THR A 402 -6.84 16.62 -14.28
CA THR A 402 -6.95 16.41 -15.74
C THR A 402 -7.62 15.08 -16.08
N HIS A 403 -7.47 14.09 -15.21
CA HIS A 403 -8.05 12.75 -15.33
C HIS A 403 -9.50 12.77 -14.84
N ILE A 404 -10.39 12.12 -15.59
CA ILE A 404 -11.79 11.94 -15.18
C ILE A 404 -11.93 10.59 -14.50
N GLY A 405 -12.49 10.58 -13.29
CA GLY A 405 -12.80 9.34 -12.61
C GLY A 405 -12.84 9.47 -11.10
N LYS A 406 -12.49 8.37 -10.44
CA LYS A 406 -12.32 8.23 -9.00
C LYS A 406 -11.15 9.09 -8.53
N ILE A 407 -11.35 9.78 -7.43
CA ILE A 407 -10.33 10.52 -6.69
C ILE A 407 -10.34 9.96 -5.28
N SER A 408 -9.17 9.60 -4.76
CA SER A 408 -8.99 9.27 -3.34
C SER A 408 -8.26 10.42 -2.67
N PHE A 409 -8.74 10.88 -1.52
CA PHE A 409 -8.08 11.96 -0.78
C PHE A 409 -8.27 11.83 0.72
N PHE A 410 -7.41 12.50 1.48
CA PHE A 410 -7.56 12.78 2.91
C PHE A 410 -6.95 14.15 3.20
N VAL A 411 -7.29 14.73 4.35
CA VAL A 411 -6.75 16.03 4.79
C VAL A 411 -5.80 15.78 5.96
N SER A 412 -4.60 16.34 5.90
CA SER A 412 -3.57 16.22 6.93
C SER A 412 -3.31 17.55 7.61
N GLY A 413 -3.25 17.52 8.94
CA GLY A 413 -2.76 18.61 9.77
C GLY A 413 -1.26 18.46 9.96
N MET A 414 -0.50 19.40 9.40
CA MET A 414 0.95 19.30 9.32
C MET A 414 1.65 20.57 9.79
N ARG A 415 2.79 20.38 10.46
CA ARG A 415 3.69 21.45 10.90
C ARG A 415 5.11 20.99 10.69
N ASP A 416 5.93 21.85 10.06
CA ASP A 416 7.35 21.57 9.79
C ASP A 416 7.61 20.24 9.07
N GLY A 417 6.69 19.81 8.20
CA GLY A 417 6.77 18.56 7.45
C GLY A 417 6.32 17.30 8.22
N ILE A 418 5.93 17.43 9.49
CA ILE A 418 5.43 16.33 10.33
C ILE A 418 3.90 16.31 10.25
N ILE A 419 3.33 15.12 10.02
CA ILE A 419 1.88 14.90 10.02
C ILE A 419 1.44 14.45 11.41
N TYR A 420 0.77 15.36 12.13
CA TYR A 420 0.27 15.13 13.48
C TYR A 420 -1.10 14.45 13.49
N THR A 421 -1.95 14.79 12.52
CA THR A 421 -3.29 14.23 12.42
C THR A 421 -3.75 14.19 10.96
N SER A 422 -4.67 13.30 10.64
CA SER A 422 -5.24 13.10 9.32
C SER A 422 -6.73 12.79 9.46
N SER A 423 -7.52 13.21 8.47
CA SER A 423 -8.88 12.72 8.32
C SER A 423 -8.88 11.25 7.89
N GLY A 424 -10.07 10.62 7.93
CA GLY A 424 -10.29 9.38 7.19
C GLY A 424 -10.06 9.54 5.69
N ILE A 425 -9.93 8.42 4.98
CA ILE A 425 -9.77 8.37 3.53
C ILE A 425 -11.15 8.52 2.87
N HIS A 426 -11.28 9.49 1.98
CA HIS A 426 -12.49 9.79 1.22
C HIS A 426 -12.31 9.39 -0.25
N ILE A 427 -13.39 8.89 -0.85
CA ILE A 427 -13.45 8.58 -2.29
C ILE A 427 -14.55 9.44 -2.91
N ALA A 428 -14.20 10.15 -3.98
CA ALA A 428 -15.08 11.04 -4.72
C ALA A 428 -14.89 10.89 -6.23
N ARG A 429 -15.65 11.65 -7.02
CA ARG A 429 -15.45 11.77 -8.46
C ARG A 429 -15.02 13.19 -8.83
N GLY A 430 -14.17 13.29 -9.85
CA GLY A 430 -13.82 14.57 -10.44
C GLY A 430 -13.06 14.40 -11.75
N GLY A 431 -12.80 15.53 -12.40
CA GLY A 431 -11.96 15.56 -13.59
C GLY A 431 -12.34 16.60 -14.63
N SER A 432 -11.37 16.99 -15.43
CA SER A 432 -11.51 18.01 -16.46
C SER A 432 -12.05 17.43 -17.77
N PHE A 433 -12.93 18.19 -18.44
CA PHE A 433 -13.38 17.87 -19.80
C PHE A 433 -12.35 18.19 -20.89
N ILE A 434 -11.13 18.62 -20.54
CA ILE A 434 -10.10 18.99 -21.50
C ILE A 434 -9.66 17.80 -22.38
N VAL A 435 -9.45 16.62 -21.82
CA VAL A 435 -9.02 15.44 -22.60
C VAL A 435 -10.15 14.88 -23.49
N PRO A 436 -11.41 14.75 -23.00
CA PRO A 436 -12.54 14.50 -23.89
C PRO A 436 -12.66 15.51 -25.03
N LEU A 437 -12.46 16.81 -24.75
CA LEU A 437 -12.49 17.85 -25.77
C LEU A 437 -11.33 17.70 -26.77
N ILE A 438 -10.10 17.41 -26.31
CA ILE A 438 -8.95 17.13 -27.18
C ILE A 438 -9.25 15.91 -28.07
N SER A 439 -9.84 14.85 -27.52
CA SER A 439 -10.24 13.66 -28.27
C SER A 439 -11.27 14.00 -29.35
N LEU A 440 -12.30 14.78 -29.02
CA LEU A 440 -13.30 15.24 -29.97
C LEU A 440 -12.70 16.12 -31.08
N LEU A 441 -11.92 17.13 -30.71
CA LEU A 441 -11.33 18.08 -31.66
C LEU A 441 -10.30 17.41 -32.58
N SER A 442 -9.46 16.53 -32.04
CA SER A 442 -8.51 15.76 -32.85
C SER A 442 -9.23 14.78 -33.78
N GLY A 443 -10.32 14.14 -33.32
CA GLY A 443 -11.18 13.31 -34.17
C GLY A 443 -11.83 14.10 -35.32
N LEU A 444 -12.38 15.29 -35.05
CA LEU A 444 -12.89 16.19 -36.08
C LEU A 444 -11.78 16.65 -37.04
N GLY A 445 -10.58 16.91 -36.51
CA GLY A 445 -9.37 17.20 -37.29
C GLY A 445 -9.01 16.05 -38.25
N LEU A 446 -9.07 14.80 -37.79
CA LEU A 446 -8.85 13.63 -38.65
C LEU A 446 -9.89 13.55 -39.78
N VAL A 447 -11.16 13.82 -39.49
CA VAL A 447 -12.22 13.85 -40.53
C VAL A 447 -11.97 14.96 -41.55
N ALA A 448 -11.56 16.15 -41.09
CA ALA A 448 -11.23 17.26 -41.99
C ALA A 448 -10.01 16.96 -42.86
N ILE A 449 -8.92 16.46 -42.27
CA ILE A 449 -7.70 16.07 -42.99
C ILE A 449 -8.02 14.95 -43.99
N SER A 450 -8.83 13.95 -43.60
CA SER A 450 -9.29 12.88 -44.49
C SER A 450 -9.98 13.43 -45.74
N LYS A 451 -10.92 14.38 -45.58
CA LYS A 451 -11.60 15.05 -46.69
C LYS A 451 -10.67 15.89 -47.55
N MET A 452 -9.73 16.64 -46.95
CA MET A 452 -8.83 17.53 -47.68
C MET A 452 -7.73 16.80 -48.45
N THR A 453 -7.24 15.70 -47.91
CA THR A 453 -6.10 14.95 -48.48
C THR A 453 -6.53 13.77 -49.34
N GLY A 454 -7.84 13.45 -49.38
CA GLY A 454 -8.36 12.22 -49.97
C GLY A 454 -7.88 10.96 -49.23
N TRP A 455 -7.37 11.10 -48.00
CA TRP A 455 -6.96 9.98 -47.19
C TRP A 455 -8.20 9.25 -46.68
N HIS A 456 -8.47 8.07 -47.24
CA HIS A 456 -9.47 7.14 -46.73
C HIS A 456 -8.79 5.81 -46.36
N PRO A 457 -9.08 5.26 -45.16
CA PRO A 457 -8.73 3.89 -44.85
C PRO A 457 -9.59 2.98 -45.74
N THR A 458 -8.97 2.35 -46.73
CA THR A 458 -9.65 1.34 -47.56
C THR A 458 -9.58 -0.01 -46.86
N LEU A 459 -10.56 -0.90 -47.09
CA LEU A 459 -10.55 -2.26 -46.52
C LEU A 459 -9.23 -2.99 -46.80
N ALA A 460 -8.70 -2.83 -48.01
CA ALA A 460 -7.37 -3.28 -48.43
C ALA A 460 -6.22 -2.78 -47.53
N LYS A 461 -6.26 -1.51 -47.11
CA LYS A 461 -5.25 -0.94 -46.19
C LYS A 461 -5.46 -1.46 -44.77
N THR A 462 -6.70 -1.54 -44.29
CA THR A 462 -7.00 -2.06 -42.94
C THR A 462 -6.56 -3.51 -42.78
N VAL A 463 -6.80 -4.36 -43.80
CA VAL A 463 -6.35 -5.76 -43.81
C VAL A 463 -4.82 -5.86 -43.82
N ARG A 464 -4.11 -4.91 -44.46
CA ARG A 464 -2.64 -4.87 -44.44
C ARG A 464 -2.08 -4.58 -43.05
N GLU A 465 -2.76 -3.77 -42.24
CA GLU A 465 -2.30 -3.42 -40.88
C GLU A 465 -2.72 -4.45 -39.81
N LEU A 466 -3.40 -5.53 -40.20
CA LEU A 466 -3.87 -6.58 -39.30
C LEU A 466 -2.76 -7.17 -38.40
N PRO A 467 -1.52 -7.44 -38.88
CA PRO A 467 -0.44 -7.92 -38.03
C PRO A 467 -0.13 -6.98 -36.85
N ILE A 468 -0.11 -5.66 -37.10
CA ILE A 468 0.16 -4.64 -36.08
C ILE A 468 -1.00 -4.56 -35.10
N LEU A 469 -2.24 -4.59 -35.60
CA LEU A 469 -3.45 -4.60 -34.76
C LEU A 469 -3.51 -5.82 -33.83
N VAL A 470 -3.19 -7.02 -34.33
CA VAL A 470 -3.13 -8.24 -33.53
C VAL A 470 -2.14 -8.08 -32.39
N GLY A 471 -0.93 -7.60 -32.67
CA GLY A 471 0.05 -7.44 -31.63
C GLY A 471 -0.31 -6.34 -30.61
N ILE A 472 -0.97 -5.25 -31.04
CA ILE A 472 -1.48 -4.23 -30.10
C ILE A 472 -2.53 -4.84 -29.18
N VAL A 473 -3.45 -5.64 -29.72
CA VAL A 473 -4.46 -6.35 -28.91
C VAL A 473 -3.79 -7.29 -27.93
N MET A 474 -2.74 -8.02 -28.33
CA MET A 474 -1.95 -8.85 -27.42
C MET A 474 -1.29 -8.00 -26.33
N MET A 475 -0.70 -6.85 -26.69
CA MET A 475 -0.07 -5.94 -25.73
C MET A 475 -1.09 -5.41 -24.72
N VAL A 476 -2.21 -4.83 -25.18
CA VAL A 476 -3.27 -4.29 -24.31
C VAL A 476 -3.84 -5.39 -23.40
N SER A 477 -4.13 -6.57 -23.96
CA SER A 477 -4.57 -7.72 -23.16
C SER A 477 -3.51 -8.14 -22.14
N GLY A 478 -2.23 -7.99 -22.48
CA GLY A 478 -1.09 -8.24 -21.60
C GLY A 478 -0.97 -7.29 -20.40
N PHE A 479 -1.60 -6.11 -20.43
CA PHE A 479 -1.68 -5.24 -19.24
C PHE A 479 -2.90 -5.56 -18.38
N LEU A 480 -3.98 -6.07 -18.98
CA LEU A 480 -5.28 -6.28 -18.31
C LEU A 480 -5.43 -7.68 -17.72
N LEU A 481 -4.83 -8.70 -18.36
CA LEU A 481 -4.88 -10.08 -17.90
C LEU A 481 -3.84 -10.33 -16.79
N PRO A 482 -3.96 -11.45 -16.05
CA PRO A 482 -3.01 -11.76 -15.00
C PRO A 482 -1.60 -11.94 -15.54
N TYR A 483 -0.67 -11.17 -14.95
CA TYR A 483 0.75 -11.14 -15.29
C TYR A 483 1.56 -11.97 -14.31
N PHE A 484 1.23 -11.91 -13.03
CA PHE A 484 1.86 -12.72 -11.99
C PHE A 484 0.84 -13.70 -11.42
N GLY A 485 1.27 -14.92 -11.16
CA GLY A 485 0.51 -15.88 -10.35
C GLY A 485 1.31 -16.28 -9.13
N ILE A 486 0.72 -16.17 -7.95
CA ILE A 486 1.25 -16.76 -6.72
C ILE A 486 0.60 -18.13 -6.59
N SER A 487 1.39 -19.21 -6.65
CA SER A 487 0.87 -20.58 -6.66
C SER A 487 -0.02 -20.86 -5.47
N GLY A 488 -1.21 -21.42 -5.74
CA GLY A 488 -2.22 -21.71 -4.71
C GLY A 488 -2.92 -20.48 -4.13
N ARG A 489 -2.52 -19.25 -4.49
CA ARG A 489 -3.06 -18.01 -3.92
C ARG A 489 -3.90 -17.24 -4.91
N VAL A 490 -3.27 -16.33 -5.66
CA VAL A 490 -3.94 -15.34 -6.48
C VAL A 490 -3.13 -15.02 -7.74
N GLU A 491 -3.84 -14.67 -8.81
CA GLU A 491 -3.23 -14.08 -9.99
C GLU A 491 -3.54 -12.59 -10.02
N ILE A 492 -2.52 -11.77 -10.29
CA ILE A 492 -2.63 -10.31 -10.31
C ILE A 492 -2.21 -9.77 -11.68
N SER A 493 -2.92 -8.74 -12.14
CA SER A 493 -2.55 -8.04 -13.37
C SER A 493 -1.32 -7.17 -13.16
N LEU A 494 -0.72 -6.67 -14.25
CA LEU A 494 0.37 -5.70 -14.15
C LEU A 494 -0.11 -4.37 -13.54
N LEU A 495 -1.39 -4.01 -13.73
CA LEU A 495 -1.98 -2.80 -13.17
C LEU A 495 -2.17 -2.92 -11.65
N ASP A 496 -2.61 -4.08 -11.15
CA ASP A 496 -2.71 -4.34 -9.70
C ASP A 496 -1.32 -4.34 -9.06
N PHE A 497 -0.33 -4.94 -9.73
CA PHE A 497 1.05 -4.88 -9.30
C PHE A 497 1.59 -3.44 -9.25
N MET A 498 1.30 -2.62 -10.26
CA MET A 498 1.68 -1.21 -10.25
C MET A 498 0.98 -0.41 -9.15
N GLU A 499 -0.26 -0.74 -8.83
CA GLU A 499 -0.99 -0.08 -7.76
C GLU A 499 -0.29 -0.25 -6.41
N ILE A 500 0.13 -1.48 -6.09
CA ILE A 500 0.70 -1.82 -4.80
C ILE A 500 2.21 -1.52 -4.77
N PHE A 501 2.94 -1.95 -5.79
CA PHE A 501 4.42 -1.93 -5.81
C PHE A 501 5.00 -0.81 -6.68
N GLY A 502 4.19 -0.08 -7.45
CA GLY A 502 4.67 0.92 -8.39
C GLY A 502 5.46 2.05 -7.72
N ASN A 503 5.06 2.46 -6.51
CA ASN A 503 5.77 3.49 -5.76
C ASN A 503 7.15 2.99 -5.31
N PHE A 504 7.18 1.77 -4.75
CA PHE A 504 8.40 1.10 -4.30
C PHE A 504 9.42 0.93 -5.44
N LEU A 505 8.95 0.64 -6.66
CA LEU A 505 9.78 0.45 -7.85
C LEU A 505 10.06 1.74 -8.64
N GLY A 506 9.54 2.89 -8.19
CA GLY A 506 9.70 4.17 -8.89
C GLY A 506 8.99 4.22 -10.25
N LEU A 507 7.94 3.42 -10.45
CA LEU A 507 7.13 3.38 -11.68
C LEU A 507 5.93 4.33 -11.65
N SER A 508 5.53 4.78 -10.45
CA SER A 508 4.35 5.63 -10.23
C SER A 508 4.40 6.94 -11.02
N GLY A 509 3.27 7.32 -11.62
CA GLY A 509 3.07 8.62 -12.26
C GLY A 509 3.58 8.79 -13.69
N TRP A 510 4.51 7.95 -14.18
CA TRP A 510 5.07 8.11 -15.53
C TRP A 510 5.01 6.85 -16.40
N PHE A 511 5.12 5.65 -15.80
CA PHE A 511 5.28 4.42 -16.57
C PHE A 511 4.07 4.15 -17.48
N LEU A 512 2.85 4.19 -16.94
CA LEU A 512 1.63 3.96 -17.74
C LEU A 512 1.46 5.01 -18.85
N SER A 513 1.72 6.28 -18.53
CA SER A 513 1.66 7.38 -19.51
C SER A 513 2.65 7.18 -20.66
N LEU A 514 3.88 6.74 -20.35
CA LEU A 514 4.88 6.40 -21.34
C LEU A 514 4.40 5.27 -22.26
N ILE A 515 3.83 4.21 -21.70
CA ILE A 515 3.26 3.08 -22.48
C ILE A 515 2.16 3.57 -23.43
N ILE A 516 1.22 4.39 -22.94
CA ILE A 516 0.13 4.94 -23.76
C ILE A 516 0.68 5.80 -24.91
N ILE A 517 1.66 6.67 -24.64
CA ILE A 517 2.29 7.52 -25.65
C ILE A 517 2.98 6.66 -26.72
N LEU A 518 3.73 5.64 -26.31
CA LEU A 518 4.45 4.75 -27.20
C LEU A 518 3.51 3.93 -28.10
N PHE A 519 2.44 3.36 -27.55
CA PHE A 519 1.42 2.66 -28.34
C PHE A 519 0.72 3.58 -29.34
N SER A 520 0.37 4.78 -28.89
CA SER A 520 -0.26 5.78 -29.75
C SER A 520 0.67 6.19 -30.90
N LEU A 521 1.97 6.32 -30.64
CA LEU A 521 2.98 6.65 -31.64
C LEU A 521 3.18 5.53 -32.66
N ILE A 522 3.24 4.27 -32.22
CA ILE A 522 3.37 3.11 -33.10
C ILE A 522 2.17 3.02 -34.05
N ILE A 523 0.94 3.14 -33.53
CA ILE A 523 -0.29 3.10 -34.34
C ILE A 523 -0.33 4.27 -35.32
N ALA A 524 0.02 5.47 -34.86
CA ALA A 524 0.01 6.67 -35.69
C ALA A 524 0.99 6.56 -36.87
N LEU A 525 2.22 6.10 -36.62
CA LEU A 525 3.25 5.93 -37.65
C LEU A 525 2.95 4.79 -38.63
N SER A 526 2.34 3.69 -38.15
CA SER A 526 1.84 2.60 -39.01
C SER A 526 0.77 3.12 -39.96
N SER A 527 -0.22 3.85 -39.44
CA SER A 527 -1.34 4.39 -40.22
C SER A 527 -0.93 5.40 -41.30
N THR A 528 0.18 6.13 -41.09
CA THR A 528 0.70 7.13 -42.04
C THR A 528 1.81 6.62 -42.95
N ARG A 529 2.08 5.31 -42.94
CA ARG A 529 3.01 4.61 -43.86
C ARG A 529 4.46 5.10 -43.82
N HIS A 530 4.95 5.52 -42.66
CA HIS A 530 6.40 5.55 -42.49
C HIS A 530 6.90 4.10 -42.56
N GLY A 531 8.01 3.80 -43.25
CA GLY A 531 8.62 2.45 -43.30
C GLY A 531 9.31 2.02 -42.00
N ILE A 532 9.11 2.81 -40.93
CA ILE A 532 9.80 2.78 -39.66
C ILE A 532 9.02 2.07 -38.51
N PRO A 533 7.71 1.71 -38.58
CA PRO A 533 6.92 1.46 -37.38
C PRO A 533 7.36 0.14 -36.74
N LEU A 534 7.70 -0.88 -37.54
CA LEU A 534 8.14 -2.18 -37.04
C LEU A 534 9.52 -2.11 -36.35
N GLN A 535 10.45 -1.32 -36.89
CA GLN A 535 11.77 -1.11 -36.28
C GLN A 535 11.63 -0.31 -34.97
N LEU A 536 10.79 0.72 -34.97
CA LEU A 536 10.46 1.48 -33.76
C LEU A 536 9.77 0.61 -32.71
N THR A 537 8.81 -0.24 -33.10
CA THR A 537 8.17 -1.19 -32.19
C THR A 537 9.22 -2.07 -31.52
N VAL A 538 10.17 -2.64 -32.28
CA VAL A 538 11.26 -3.45 -31.70
C VAL A 538 12.14 -2.63 -30.74
N ILE A 539 12.56 -1.43 -31.14
CA ILE A 539 13.42 -0.55 -30.33
C ILE A 539 12.75 -0.16 -29.01
N VAL A 540 11.45 0.14 -29.04
CA VAL A 540 10.66 0.52 -27.87
C VAL A 540 10.34 -0.69 -26.99
N TRP A 541 10.11 -1.85 -27.61
CA TRP A 541 9.66 -3.04 -26.89
C TRP A 541 10.77 -3.71 -26.08
N ILE A 542 12.02 -3.68 -26.56
CA ILE A 542 13.13 -4.31 -25.85
C ILE A 542 13.34 -3.73 -24.44
N PRO A 543 13.47 -2.39 -24.25
CA PRO A 543 13.57 -1.80 -22.91
C PRO A 543 12.37 -2.12 -22.02
N LEU A 544 11.16 -2.16 -22.59
CA LEU A 544 9.96 -2.52 -21.86
C LEU A 544 10.01 -3.97 -21.39
N LEU A 545 10.39 -4.92 -22.24
CA LEU A 545 10.56 -6.32 -21.85
C LEU A 545 11.63 -6.48 -20.77
N ILE A 546 12.70 -5.69 -20.81
CA ILE A 546 13.71 -5.68 -19.75
C ILE A 546 13.09 -5.19 -18.43
N ALA A 547 12.38 -4.06 -18.44
CA ALA A 547 11.70 -3.54 -17.25
C ALA A 547 10.68 -4.53 -16.67
N LEU A 548 9.88 -5.16 -17.54
CA LEU A 548 8.91 -6.19 -17.19
C LEU A 548 9.56 -7.46 -16.65
N SER A 549 10.74 -7.82 -17.16
CA SER A 549 11.53 -8.95 -16.64
C SER A 549 12.11 -8.62 -15.28
N ILE A 550 12.64 -7.41 -15.09
CA ILE A 550 13.13 -6.94 -13.77
C ILE A 550 11.99 -6.96 -12.76
N ALA A 551 10.81 -6.44 -13.11
CA ALA A 551 9.62 -6.50 -12.25
C ALA A 551 9.26 -7.95 -11.88
N TYR A 552 9.30 -8.88 -12.85
CA TYR A 552 9.08 -10.30 -12.61
C TYR A 552 10.11 -10.90 -11.64
N PHE A 553 11.40 -10.72 -11.90
CA PHE A 553 12.45 -11.28 -11.04
C PHE A 553 12.46 -10.64 -9.65
N PHE A 554 12.13 -9.35 -9.54
CA PHE A 554 11.94 -8.69 -8.26
C PHE A 554 10.79 -9.34 -7.48
N PHE A 555 9.60 -9.41 -8.09
CA PHE A 555 8.42 -9.97 -7.42
C PHE A 555 8.62 -11.43 -7.02
N ALA A 556 9.13 -12.25 -7.93
CA ALA A 556 9.48 -13.64 -7.65
C ALA A 556 10.58 -13.76 -6.58
N GLY A 557 11.56 -12.86 -6.59
CA GLY A 557 12.66 -12.83 -5.63
C GLY A 557 12.20 -12.57 -4.20
N VAL A 558 11.23 -11.67 -3.98
CA VAL A 558 10.70 -11.39 -2.64
C VAL A 558 10.07 -12.65 -2.03
N PHE A 559 9.23 -13.37 -2.79
CA PHE A 559 8.63 -14.63 -2.33
C PHE A 559 9.61 -15.81 -2.24
N ALA A 560 10.76 -15.73 -2.91
CA ALA A 560 11.81 -16.74 -2.82
C ALA A 560 12.72 -16.57 -1.60
N VAL A 561 12.86 -15.35 -1.07
CA VAL A 561 13.74 -15.03 0.08
C VAL A 561 13.01 -15.16 1.43
N SER A 562 11.68 -15.13 1.43
CA SER A 562 10.84 -15.05 2.64
C SER A 562 10.70 -16.35 3.47
N GLY A 563 11.65 -17.30 3.42
CA GLY A 563 11.69 -18.45 4.32
C GLY A 563 11.43 -19.79 3.65
N GLU A 564 10.25 -20.01 3.05
CA GLU A 564 9.94 -21.15 2.18
C GLU A 564 9.00 -20.74 1.02
N LEU A 565 9.24 -21.29 -0.18
CA LEU A 565 8.89 -20.71 -1.48
C LEU A 565 7.40 -20.77 -1.86
N LEU A 566 6.67 -19.67 -1.70
CA LEU A 566 5.53 -19.43 -2.59
C LEU A 566 6.07 -19.25 -4.02
N THR A 567 5.78 -20.23 -4.86
CA THR A 567 6.25 -20.20 -6.25
C THR A 567 5.47 -19.16 -7.06
N VAL A 568 6.18 -18.16 -7.58
CA VAL A 568 5.63 -17.21 -8.53
C VAL A 568 5.77 -17.76 -9.95
N TYR A 569 4.67 -17.80 -10.70
CA TYR A 569 4.64 -18.21 -12.10
C TYR A 569 4.19 -17.07 -13.02
N ALA A 570 4.58 -17.18 -14.29
CA ALA A 570 4.18 -16.26 -15.34
C ALA A 570 2.73 -16.53 -15.77
N GLY A 571 1.87 -15.52 -15.64
CA GLY A 571 0.50 -15.58 -16.10
C GLY A 571 0.37 -15.51 -17.64
N PRO A 572 -0.84 -15.70 -18.20
CA PRO A 572 -1.09 -15.59 -19.64
C PRO A 572 -0.60 -14.27 -20.24
N ALA A 573 -0.69 -13.18 -19.46
CA ALA A 573 -0.32 -11.85 -19.90
C ALA A 573 1.19 -11.70 -20.18
N THR A 574 2.05 -12.40 -19.43
CA THR A 574 3.50 -12.45 -19.68
C THR A 574 3.79 -12.98 -21.07
N PHE A 575 3.13 -14.07 -21.48
CA PHE A 575 3.31 -14.65 -22.81
C PHE A 575 2.76 -13.73 -23.91
N LEU A 576 1.62 -13.08 -23.67
CA LEU A 576 1.08 -12.10 -24.62
C LEU A 576 2.05 -10.95 -24.87
N LEU A 577 2.68 -10.41 -23.82
CA LEU A 577 3.65 -9.32 -23.94
C LEU A 577 4.96 -9.80 -24.60
N LEU A 578 5.49 -10.95 -24.21
CA LEU A 578 6.71 -11.51 -24.82
C LEU A 578 6.52 -11.82 -26.30
N LEU A 579 5.37 -12.37 -26.67
CA LEU A 579 5.10 -12.85 -28.03
C LEU A 579 4.48 -11.79 -28.95
N ALA A 580 4.00 -10.66 -28.43
CA ALA A 580 3.34 -9.64 -29.24
C ALA A 580 4.19 -9.21 -30.45
N VAL A 581 5.44 -8.79 -30.25
CA VAL A 581 6.32 -8.33 -31.34
C VAL A 581 6.77 -9.48 -32.26
N PRO A 582 7.21 -10.65 -31.76
CA PRO A 582 7.48 -11.80 -32.62
C PRO A 582 6.30 -12.21 -33.50
N VAL A 583 5.09 -12.26 -32.94
CA VAL A 583 3.87 -12.57 -33.69
C VAL A 583 3.57 -11.50 -34.72
N MET A 584 3.70 -10.21 -34.38
CA MET A 584 3.58 -9.11 -35.35
C MET A 584 4.54 -9.31 -36.53
N LEU A 585 5.83 -9.60 -36.26
CA LEU A 585 6.86 -9.79 -37.28
C LEU A 585 6.58 -10.98 -38.20
N ILE A 586 6.15 -12.10 -37.63
CA ILE A 586 5.79 -13.32 -38.37
C ILE A 586 4.57 -13.06 -39.24
N LEU A 587 3.50 -12.50 -38.65
CA LEU A 587 2.28 -12.17 -39.37
C LEU A 587 2.55 -11.16 -40.48
N GLU A 588 3.37 -10.14 -40.24
CA GLU A 588 3.76 -9.15 -41.26
C GLU A 588 4.51 -9.81 -42.43
N SER A 589 5.44 -10.73 -42.15
CA SER A 589 6.18 -11.48 -43.17
C SER A 589 5.25 -12.37 -44.02
N LEU A 590 4.33 -13.08 -43.36
CA LEU A 590 3.35 -13.94 -44.02
C LEU A 590 2.35 -13.11 -44.84
N PHE A 591 1.77 -12.07 -44.24
CA PHE A 591 0.82 -11.19 -44.91
C PHE A 591 1.46 -10.46 -46.09
N ARG A 592 2.73 -10.02 -46.02
CA ARG A 592 3.41 -9.43 -47.19
C ARG A 592 3.49 -10.40 -48.36
N LYS A 593 3.80 -11.68 -48.12
CA LYS A 593 3.85 -12.72 -49.16
C LYS A 593 2.47 -12.96 -49.77
N TYR A 594 1.43 -13.11 -48.95
CA TYR A 594 0.06 -13.32 -49.42
C TYR A 594 -0.55 -12.07 -50.08
N TRP A 595 -0.20 -10.88 -49.61
CA TRP A 595 -0.65 -9.61 -50.16
C TRP A 595 -0.14 -9.39 -51.59
N GLN A 596 1.10 -9.82 -51.88
CA GLN A 596 1.64 -9.81 -53.25
C GLN A 596 0.85 -10.74 -54.18
N LEU A 597 0.37 -11.88 -53.67
CA LEU A 597 -0.48 -12.82 -54.42
C LEU A 597 -1.90 -12.26 -54.62
N LEU A 598 -2.51 -11.69 -53.57
CA LEU A 598 -3.85 -11.07 -53.59
C LEU A 598 -3.92 -9.83 -54.50
N LYS A 599 -2.85 -9.03 -54.56
CA LYS A 599 -2.73 -7.89 -55.50
C LYS A 599 -2.90 -8.33 -56.96
N GLY A 600 -2.41 -9.53 -57.31
CA GLY A 600 -2.55 -10.08 -58.66
C GLY A 600 -3.98 -10.50 -59.03
N HIS A 601 -4.84 -10.78 -58.04
CA HIS A 601 -6.24 -11.21 -58.27
C HIS A 601 -7.25 -10.06 -58.12
N LEU A 602 -6.94 -9.02 -57.34
CA LEU A 602 -7.86 -7.91 -57.03
C LEU A 602 -7.74 -6.70 -57.98
N GLN A 603 -6.89 -6.75 -59.03
CA GLN A 603 -6.63 -5.65 -59.97
C GLN A 603 -6.46 -4.28 -59.29
N VAL A 604 -5.74 -4.23 -58.16
CA VAL A 604 -5.54 -2.97 -57.42
C VAL A 604 -4.56 -2.09 -58.22
N PRO A 605 -4.95 -0.87 -58.65
CA PRO A 605 -4.10 -0.02 -59.49
C PRO A 605 -2.76 0.33 -58.82
N GLU A 606 -1.68 0.36 -59.60
CA GLU A 606 -0.29 0.60 -59.14
C GLU A 606 -0.09 1.95 -58.42
N ASN A 607 -0.96 2.94 -58.67
CA ASN A 607 -0.85 4.31 -58.17
C ASN A 607 -1.18 4.52 -56.68
N LEU A 608 -1.48 3.46 -55.92
CA LEU A 608 -1.73 3.55 -54.47
C LEU A 608 -0.49 3.21 -53.62
N SER A 609 0.67 3.07 -54.25
CA SER A 609 1.92 2.58 -53.64
C SER A 609 2.92 3.66 -53.23
N SER A 610 2.64 4.95 -53.43
CA SER A 610 3.43 6.04 -52.82
C SER A 610 2.82 6.58 -51.53
#